data_AF-A0A4Y2S604-F1
#
_entry.id   AF-A0A4Y2S604-F1
#
_cell.length_a   1.000
_cell.length_b   1.000
_cell.length_c   1.000
_cell.angle_alpha   90.00
_cell.angle_beta   90.00
_cell.angle_gamma   90.00
#
_symmetry.space_group_name_H-M   'P 1'
#
loop_
_entity.id
_entity.type
_entity.pdbx_description
1 polymer ?
#
loop_
_entity_poly.entity_id
_entity_poly.type
_entity_poly.pdbx_seq_one_letter_code
_entity_poly.pdbx_strand_id
1 'polypeptide(L)'
;MRYGKSINELVMRLGTLQYEEINITISNADKSKKMPQTNPLLVQDFIKKSINRHQRIDNMRYTRQSKIQFTTKDPICVVQLLSLTKFMEIDVSTDLIWENIRARFLVTDIPTTTPLRGTCKGNKR
;
A
#
# COMPACT_ATOMS: atom_id res chain seq x y z
N MET A 1 10.86 6.26 3.98
CA MET A 1 11.57 6.26 2.68
C MET A 1 10.63 7.03 1.78
N ARG A 2 10.91 8.31 1.47
CA ARG A 2 9.99 9.10 0.63
C ARG A 2 9.85 8.36 -0.69
N TYR A 3 8.61 8.08 -1.11
CA TYR A 3 8.35 7.39 -2.36
C TYR A 3 8.75 8.34 -3.51
N GLY A 4 10.01 8.27 -3.95
CA GLY A 4 10.66 9.22 -4.85
C GLY A 4 10.26 9.12 -6.32
N LYS A 5 9.10 8.52 -6.60
CA LYS A 5 8.56 8.33 -7.95
C LYS A 5 7.40 9.30 -8.16
N SER A 6 7.21 9.71 -9.42
CA SER A 6 6.09 10.61 -9.76
C SER A 6 4.73 9.96 -9.49
N ILE A 7 3.70 10.78 -9.22
CA ILE A 7 2.32 10.32 -9.05
C ILE A 7 1.86 9.49 -10.26
N ASN A 8 2.26 9.87 -11.47
CA ASN A 8 1.91 9.14 -12.69
C ASN A 8 2.53 7.73 -12.72
N GLU A 9 3.78 7.59 -12.28
CA GLU A 9 4.43 6.28 -12.18
C GLU A 9 3.76 5.41 -11.11
N LEU A 10 3.34 6.01 -9.99
CA LEU A 10 2.51 5.35 -8.97
C LEU A 10 1.18 4.86 -9.56
N VAL A 11 0.45 5.73 -10.27
CA VAL A 11 -0.82 5.39 -10.91
C VAL A 11 -0.63 4.26 -11.92
N MET A 12 0.40 4.33 -12.77
CA MET A 12 0.69 3.29 -13.75
C MET A 12 1.02 1.95 -13.08
N ARG A 13 1.87 1.95 -12.04
CA ARG A 13 2.24 0.71 -11.33
C ARG A 13 1.07 0.10 -10.57
N LEU A 14 0.32 0.93 -9.85
CA LEU A 14 -0.81 0.50 -9.05
C LEU A 14 -2.03 0.13 -9.92
N GLY A 15 -2.14 0.70 -11.13
CA GLY A 15 -3.23 0.41 -12.07
C GLY A 15 -3.08 -0.90 -12.84
N THR A 16 -1.87 -1.44 -12.98
CA THR A 16 -1.60 -2.67 -13.76
C THR A 16 -1.77 -3.96 -12.95
N LEU A 17 -1.93 -3.86 -11.64
CA LEU A 17 -1.97 -4.98 -10.73
C LEU A 17 -3.31 -5.06 -10.00
N GLN A 18 -3.71 -6.29 -9.64
CA GLN A 18 -4.81 -6.50 -8.72
C GLN A 18 -4.25 -6.64 -7.32
N TYR A 19 -4.77 -5.87 -6.38
CA TYR A 19 -4.32 -5.91 -5.00
C TYR A 19 -5.33 -6.60 -4.11
N GLU A 20 -4.79 -7.41 -3.22
CA GLU A 20 -5.53 -8.06 -2.16
C GLU A 20 -5.62 -7.16 -0.93
N GLU A 21 -4.59 -6.36 -0.69
CA GLU A 21 -4.50 -5.40 0.40
C GLU A 21 -3.37 -4.40 0.15
N ILE A 22 -3.60 -3.12 0.38
CA ILE A 22 -2.60 -2.06 0.36
C ILE A 22 -2.71 -1.27 1.65
N ASN A 23 -1.59 -1.14 2.36
CA ASN A 23 -1.51 -0.43 3.63
C ASN A 23 -0.71 0.86 3.49
N ILE A 24 -1.37 1.98 3.78
CA ILE A 24 -0.76 3.31 3.79
C ILE A 24 -0.72 3.82 5.23
N THR A 25 0.36 4.51 5.59
CA THR A 25 0.42 5.31 6.82
C THR A 25 0.47 6.78 6.51
N ILE A 26 -0.26 7.54 7.31
CA ILE A 26 -0.16 8.99 7.42
C ILE A 26 0.41 9.32 8.79
N SER A 27 1.51 10.07 8.82
CA SER A 27 2.15 10.58 10.02
C SER A 27 2.28 12.10 9.95
N ASN A 28 2.52 12.74 11.09
CA ASN A 28 2.84 14.17 11.09
C ASN A 28 4.06 14.43 10.19
N ALA A 29 4.05 15.52 9.41
CA ALA A 29 5.20 15.91 8.60
C ALA A 29 6.42 16.21 9.47
N ASP A 30 6.19 16.78 10.66
CA ASP A 30 7.17 16.90 11.72
C ASP A 30 7.29 15.57 12.47
N LYS A 31 8.39 14.86 12.23
CA LYS A 31 8.66 13.53 12.81
C LYS A 31 8.78 13.55 14.33
N SER A 32 9.00 14.72 14.95
CA SER A 32 9.03 14.85 16.40
C SER A 32 7.62 14.92 17.01
N LYS A 33 6.60 15.23 16.19
CA LYS A 33 5.22 15.36 16.62
C LYS A 33 4.43 14.10 16.36
N LYS A 34 3.49 13.84 17.26
CA LYS A 34 2.51 12.76 17.13
C LYS A 34 1.30 13.23 16.33
N MET A 35 0.65 12.35 15.59
CA MET A 35 -0.67 12.66 15.03
C MET A 35 -1.67 12.77 16.19
N PRO A 36 -2.44 13.86 16.29
CA PRO A 36 -3.48 13.95 17.29
C PRO A 36 -4.55 12.90 17.01
N GLN A 37 -5.13 12.36 18.09
CA GLN A 37 -6.36 11.59 17.97
C GLN A 37 -7.49 12.59 17.79
N THR A 38 -8.17 12.48 16.65
CA THR A 38 -9.28 13.37 16.30
C THR A 38 -10.58 12.58 16.34
N ASN A 39 -11.69 13.29 16.50
CA ASN A 39 -13.01 12.70 16.48
C ASN A 39 -13.20 11.85 15.20
N PRO A 40 -13.55 10.55 15.32
CA PRO A 40 -13.76 9.67 14.18
C PRO A 40 -14.79 10.18 13.16
N LEU A 41 -15.79 10.94 13.57
CA LEU A 41 -16.81 11.50 12.67
C LEU A 41 -16.21 12.58 11.76
N LEU A 42 -15.42 13.50 12.33
CA LEU A 42 -14.74 14.56 11.57
C LEU A 42 -13.74 13.97 10.57
N VAL A 43 -13.04 12.93 11.01
CA VAL A 43 -12.14 12.14 10.16
C VAL A 43 -12.90 11.52 8.98
N GLN A 44 -14.06 10.90 9.23
CA GLN A 44 -14.87 10.33 8.14
C GLN A 44 -15.33 11.40 7.16
N ASP A 45 -15.78 12.55 7.64
CA ASP A 45 -16.22 13.65 6.78
C ASP A 45 -15.08 14.22 5.95
N PHE A 46 -13.89 14.35 6.54
CA PHE A 46 -12.69 14.72 5.80
C PHE A 46 -12.39 13.73 4.68
N ILE A 47 -12.37 12.43 4.99
CA ILE A 47 -12.08 11.38 4.00
C ILE A 47 -13.13 11.36 2.88
N LYS A 48 -14.42 11.51 3.20
CA LYS A 48 -15.50 11.60 2.19
C LYS A 48 -15.30 12.77 1.23
N LYS A 49 -14.80 13.91 1.74
CA LYS A 49 -14.54 15.12 0.95
C LYS A 49 -13.25 15.01 0.13
N SER A 50 -12.21 14.42 0.68
CA SER A 50 -10.87 14.38 0.07
C SER A 50 -10.64 13.19 -0.86
N ILE A 51 -11.38 12.08 -0.68
CA ILE A 51 -11.16 10.82 -1.41
C ILE A 51 -12.43 10.44 -2.17
N ASN A 52 -12.36 10.49 -3.49
CA ASN A 52 -13.52 10.23 -4.38
C ASN A 52 -14.11 8.83 -4.19
N ARG A 53 -13.25 7.82 -3.98
CA ARG A 53 -13.67 6.41 -3.80
C ARG A 53 -13.57 5.97 -2.34
N HIS A 54 -13.81 6.86 -1.39
CA HIS A 54 -13.68 6.59 0.05
C HIS A 54 -14.39 5.31 0.53
N GLN A 55 -15.49 4.89 -0.12
CA GLN A 55 -16.22 3.65 0.18
C GLN A 55 -15.38 2.38 -0.05
N ARG A 56 -14.27 2.47 -0.79
CA ARG A 56 -13.33 1.37 -1.05
C ARG A 56 -12.16 1.32 -0.07
N ILE A 57 -12.17 2.18 0.95
CA ILE A 57 -11.28 2.06 2.09
C ILE A 57 -11.89 1.01 3.02
N ASP A 58 -11.19 -0.10 3.20
CA ASP A 58 -11.66 -1.23 3.98
C ASP A 58 -11.52 -0.95 5.49
N ASN A 59 -10.46 -0.26 5.89
CA ASN A 59 -10.19 0.04 7.30
C ASN A 59 -9.41 1.34 7.48
N MET A 60 -9.64 1.99 8.62
CA MET A 60 -8.83 3.09 9.13
C MET A 60 -8.59 2.87 10.63
N ARG A 61 -7.33 2.97 11.07
CA ARG A 61 -6.99 2.85 12.49
C ARG A 61 -5.84 3.75 12.91
N TYR A 62 -5.85 4.20 14.16
CA TYR A 62 -4.69 4.81 14.78
C TYR A 62 -3.74 3.73 15.29
N THR A 63 -2.47 3.86 14.92
CA THR A 63 -1.40 2.97 15.36
C THR A 63 -0.85 3.43 16.72
N ARG A 64 -0.17 2.52 17.44
CA ARG A 64 0.52 2.84 18.70
C ARG A 64 1.65 3.88 18.53
N GLN A 65 2.15 4.07 17.31
CA GLN A 65 3.15 5.06 16.96
C GLN A 65 2.54 6.44 16.64
N SER A 66 1.26 6.66 16.96
CA SER A 66 0.53 7.90 16.66
C SER A 66 0.57 8.25 15.16
N LYS A 67 0.41 7.23 14.32
CA LYS A 67 0.18 7.35 12.88
C LYS A 67 -1.20 6.82 12.54
N ILE A 68 -1.81 7.32 11.48
CA ILE A 68 -3.05 6.77 10.94
C ILE A 68 -2.68 5.75 9.87
N GLN A 69 -3.25 4.55 9.95
CA GLN A 69 -3.12 3.53 8.93
C GLN A 69 -4.44 3.39 8.18
N PHE A 70 -4.36 3.36 6.86
CA PHE A 70 -5.46 3.04 5.95
C PHE A 70 -5.18 1.72 5.25
N THR A 71 -6.24 0.94 5.06
CA THR A 71 -6.21 -0.31 4.29
C THR A 71 -7.22 -0.21 3.15
N THR A 72 -6.78 -0.49 1.93
CA THR A 72 -7.64 -0.51 0.74
C THR A 72 -7.09 -1.47 -0.30
N LYS A 73 -7.96 -1.95 -1.19
CA LYS A 73 -7.57 -2.70 -2.40
C LYS A 73 -7.57 -1.82 -3.64
N ASP A 74 -8.08 -0.59 -3.54
CA ASP A 74 -8.24 0.29 -4.68
C ASP A 74 -6.99 1.16 -4.90
N PRO A 75 -6.24 0.94 -5.98
CA PRO A 75 -5.05 1.74 -6.29
C PRO A 75 -5.35 3.24 -6.42
N ILE A 76 -6.56 3.62 -6.83
CA ILE A 76 -6.95 5.05 -6.91
C ILE A 76 -7.03 5.67 -5.51
N CYS A 77 -7.58 4.95 -4.53
CA CYS A 77 -7.60 5.41 -3.14
C CYS A 77 -6.18 5.58 -2.60
N VAL A 78 -5.27 4.64 -2.90
CA VAL A 78 -3.87 4.71 -2.49
C VAL A 78 -3.22 5.98 -3.01
N VAL A 79 -3.37 6.28 -4.31
CA VAL A 79 -2.77 7.47 -4.92
C VAL A 79 -3.32 8.74 -4.29
N GLN A 80 -4.64 8.81 -4.08
CA GLN A 80 -5.26 9.97 -3.43
C GLN A 80 -4.76 10.15 -2.00
N LEU A 81 -4.65 9.07 -1.23
CA LEU A 81 -4.12 9.08 0.13
C LEU A 81 -2.64 9.48 0.17
N LEU A 82 -1.81 8.96 -0.74
CA LEU A 82 -0.39 9.30 -0.86
C LEU A 82 -0.16 10.74 -1.37
N SER A 83 -1.16 11.35 -1.99
CA SER A 83 -1.10 12.74 -2.47
C SER A 83 -1.53 13.75 -1.38
N LEU A 84 -1.97 13.28 -0.21
CA LEU A 84 -2.36 14.16 0.89
C LEU A 84 -1.12 14.83 1.49
N THR A 85 -1.09 16.15 1.41
CA THR A 85 -0.10 17.00 2.10
C THR A 85 -0.62 17.52 3.44
N LYS A 86 -1.96 17.58 3.59
CA LYS A 86 -2.64 18.01 4.82
C LYS A 86 -3.74 17.03 5.21
N PHE A 87 -3.91 16.87 6.52
CA PHE A 87 -4.98 16.07 7.11
C PHE A 87 -5.62 16.87 8.26
N MET A 88 -6.87 17.31 8.08
CA MET A 88 -7.58 18.19 9.03
C MET A 88 -6.69 19.34 9.53
N GLU A 89 -6.12 20.11 8.60
CA GLU A 89 -5.25 21.27 8.84
C GLU A 89 -3.81 20.98 9.32
N ILE A 90 -3.47 19.71 9.56
CA ILE A 90 -2.13 19.31 9.98
C ILE A 90 -1.32 18.93 8.74
N ASP A 91 -0.10 19.45 8.61
CA ASP A 91 0.82 18.98 7.57
C ASP A 91 1.26 17.54 7.85
N VAL A 92 1.14 16.69 6.83
CA VAL A 92 1.37 15.25 6.97
C VAL A 92 2.41 14.72 5.98
N SER A 93 3.03 13.61 6.37
CA SER A 93 3.83 12.75 5.50
C SER A 93 3.12 11.42 5.34
N THR A 94 3.04 10.94 4.11
CA THR A 94 2.37 9.69 3.77
C THR A 94 3.37 8.69 3.21
N ASP A 95 3.29 7.45 3.68
CA ASP A 95 4.19 6.38 3.27
C ASP A 95 3.40 5.09 3.02
N LEU A 96 3.77 4.36 1.97
CA LEU A 96 3.26 3.03 1.68
C LEU A 96 4.04 1.99 2.51
N ILE A 97 3.34 1.20 3.34
CA ILE A 97 3.97 0.20 4.22
C ILE A 97 4.05 -1.16 3.53
N TRP A 98 2.94 -1.60 2.94
CA TRP A 98 2.80 -2.97 2.44
C TRP A 98 1.80 -3.02 1.29
N GLU A 99 2.10 -3.87 0.31
CA GLU A 99 1.26 -4.20 -0.84
C GLU A 99 1.19 -5.73 -0.95
N ASN A 100 0.00 -6.29 -0.79
CA ASN A 100 -0.29 -7.67 -1.16
C ASN A 100 -0.93 -7.68 -2.56
N ILE A 101 -0.17 -8.13 -3.56
CA ILE A 101 -0.62 -8.24 -4.94
C ILE A 101 -1.25 -9.61 -5.13
N ARG A 102 -2.49 -9.64 -5.64
CA ARG A 102 -3.07 -10.86 -6.21
C ARG A 102 -2.29 -11.23 -7.47
N ALA A 103 -1.25 -12.04 -7.29
CA ALA A 103 -0.57 -12.65 -8.41
C ALA A 103 -1.54 -13.64 -9.07
N ARG A 104 -2.15 -13.25 -10.20
CA ARG A 104 -2.49 -14.22 -11.22
C ARG A 104 -1.18 -14.56 -11.91
N PHE A 105 -0.45 -15.52 -11.36
CA PHE A 105 0.63 -16.15 -12.11
C PHE A 105 0.00 -16.77 -13.36
N LEU A 106 -0.02 -16.04 -14.47
CA LEU A 106 0.07 -16.69 -15.77
C LEU A 106 1.53 -17.12 -15.88
N VAL A 107 1.82 -18.32 -15.38
CA VAL A 107 3.02 -19.05 -15.79
C VAL A 107 2.80 -19.39 -17.27
N THR A 108 2.93 -18.41 -18.16
CA THR A 108 3.08 -18.70 -19.59
C THR A 108 4.53 -19.11 -19.79
N ASP A 109 4.68 -20.42 -19.91
CA ASP A 109 5.84 -21.17 -20.36
C ASP A 109 7.15 -20.96 -19.58
N ILE A 110 7.32 -21.74 -18.51
CA ILE A 110 8.65 -22.19 -18.12
C ILE A 110 9.17 -23.02 -19.30
N PRO A 111 10.22 -22.60 -20.03
CA PRO A 111 10.80 -23.45 -21.07
C PRO A 111 11.30 -24.73 -20.39
N THR A 112 10.66 -25.85 -20.71
CA THR A 112 10.91 -27.16 -20.09
C THR A 112 12.18 -27.81 -20.66
N THR A 113 13.28 -27.06 -20.76
CA THR A 113 14.53 -27.52 -21.39
C THR A 113 15.76 -27.33 -20.51
N THR A 114 15.61 -27.22 -19.20
CA THR A 114 16.75 -27.45 -18.30
C THR A 114 16.76 -28.92 -17.91
N PRO A 115 17.64 -29.78 -18.48
CA PRO A 115 17.75 -31.15 -18.03
C PRO A 115 18.27 -31.15 -16.59
N LEU A 116 17.49 -31.72 -15.67
CA LEU A 116 17.91 -32.02 -14.32
C LEU A 116 19.12 -32.96 -14.40
N ARG A 117 20.31 -32.44 -14.10
CA ARG A 117 21.55 -33.24 -14.04
C ARG A 117 21.40 -34.23 -12.89
N GLY A 118 21.01 -35.46 -13.23
CA GLY A 118 20.81 -36.55 -12.28
C GLY A 118 22.10 -36.88 -11.54
N THR A 119 22.05 -36.86 -10.21
CA THR A 119 23.05 -37.50 -9.35
C THR A 119 22.41 -38.70 -8.68
N CYS A 120 22.33 -39.81 -9.40
CA CYS A 120 22.06 -41.12 -8.80
C CYS A 120 23.41 -41.82 -8.54
N LYS A 121 23.99 -41.64 -7.36
CA LYS A 121 25.04 -42.55 -6.88
C LYS A 121 24.36 -43.83 -6.39
N GLY A 122 24.44 -44.88 -7.21
CA GLY A 122 24.06 -46.23 -6.80
C GLY A 122 25.09 -46.78 -5.80
N ASN A 123 24.63 -47.11 -4.60
CA ASN A 123 25.35 -47.99 -3.69
C ASN A 123 25.34 -49.41 -4.28
N LYS A 124 26.51 -50.00 -4.50
CA LYS A 124 26.66 -51.45 -4.62
C LYS A 124 27.44 -51.95 -3.41
N ARG A 125 26.83 -52.93 -2.73
CA ARG A 125 27.48 -53.83 -1.77
C ARG A 125 28.52 -54.68 -2.47
#